data_AF-A0AAN5YZ30-F1
#
_entry.id   AF-A0AAN5YZ30-F1
#
_cell.length_a   1.000
_cell.length_b   1.000
_cell.length_c   1.000
_cell.angle_alpha   90.00
_cell.angle_beta   90.00
_cell.angle_gamma   90.00
#
_symmetry.space_group_name_H-M   'P 1'
#
loop_
_entity.id
_entity.type
_entity.pdbx_description
1 polymer ?
#
loop_
_entity_poly.entity_id
_entity_poly.type
_entity_poly.pdbx_seq_one_letter_code
_entity_poly.pdbx_strand_id
1 'polypeptide(L)'
;MDWSILGLDQPLIEPQSIDTDHLIATPPIGDDTCPAPSAQVTIVSQLTDLMATFDRMQNSPPASLKQHLTLRELNEFMKICDVNVAAFLEELLQSAQKLVHLYPQVLKQLEPRGITSCEAPDCVHNSPLFSDSRHTVSIDQSLIHLVLACHLRLLDLVDNIVNHGRMCAHAVPMLPPECEPRLDIPEIKIGSFVAPKISAASMVIALVIELQTSLNARAQDLHDVVSSNLGHDARTAKILGLQCESLKEHATQTGLDLHSLREHLQNLGVIG
;
A
#
# COMPACT_ATOMS: atom_id res chain seq x y z
N MET A 1 40.66 -17.18 16.45
CA MET A 1 39.58 -18.18 16.45
C MET A 1 39.36 -18.55 15.00
N ASP A 2 39.63 -19.81 14.70
CA ASP A 2 39.92 -20.36 13.37
C ASP A 2 38.73 -21.24 12.96
N TRP A 3 38.09 -20.93 11.84
CA TRP A 3 36.83 -21.53 11.38
C TRP A 3 37.03 -22.81 10.55
N SER A 4 38.14 -23.52 10.77
CA SER A 4 38.59 -24.63 9.93
C SER A 4 38.03 -26.01 10.32
N ILE A 5 36.82 -26.10 10.87
CA ILE A 5 36.22 -27.38 11.31
C ILE A 5 34.80 -27.51 10.79
N LEU A 6 34.64 -27.68 9.47
CA LEU A 6 33.62 -28.52 8.85
C LEU A 6 34.14 -28.90 7.47
N GLY A 7 35.02 -29.90 7.44
CA GLY A 7 35.60 -30.43 6.22
C GLY A 7 34.55 -31.13 5.36
N LEU A 8 34.38 -30.63 4.13
CA LEU A 8 33.94 -31.40 2.98
C LEU A 8 34.78 -30.93 1.79
N ASP A 9 36.02 -31.42 1.75
CA ASP A 9 36.87 -31.36 0.58
C ASP A 9 36.68 -32.64 -0.25
N GLN A 10 36.65 -32.45 -1.57
CA GLN A 10 36.74 -33.39 -2.70
C GLN A 10 35.44 -33.97 -3.31
N PRO A 11 35.45 -34.26 -4.63
CA PRO A 11 35.99 -33.46 -5.74
C PRO A 11 34.98 -33.30 -6.90
N LEU A 12 35.34 -32.43 -7.85
CA LEU A 12 34.70 -32.19 -9.15
C LEU A 12 34.33 -33.51 -9.87
N ILE A 13 33.05 -33.70 -10.21
CA ILE A 13 32.60 -34.74 -11.14
C ILE A 13 32.18 -34.04 -12.44
N GLU A 14 32.85 -34.42 -13.53
CA GLU A 14 32.57 -33.99 -14.91
C GLU A 14 31.14 -34.33 -15.35
N PRO A 15 30.52 -33.53 -16.24
CA PRO A 15 29.21 -33.86 -16.80
C PRO A 15 29.36 -35.00 -17.83
N GLN A 16 28.96 -36.21 -17.45
CA GLN A 16 28.76 -37.29 -18.41
C GLN A 16 27.49 -37.03 -19.23
N SER A 17 27.70 -36.90 -20.54
CA SER A 17 26.68 -36.94 -21.57
C SER A 17 25.92 -38.26 -21.53
N ILE A 18 24.62 -38.21 -21.27
CA ILE A 18 23.71 -39.33 -21.52
C ILE A 18 22.76 -38.88 -22.63
N ASP A 19 23.13 -39.30 -23.83
CA ASP A 19 22.27 -39.35 -25.00
C ASP A 19 21.22 -40.45 -24.75
N THR A 20 19.94 -40.10 -24.75
CA THR A 20 18.86 -41.08 -24.80
C THR A 20 17.69 -40.48 -25.56
N ASP A 21 17.76 -40.70 -26.87
CA ASP A 21 16.67 -40.94 -27.81
C ASP A 21 15.28 -40.40 -27.46
N HIS A 22 14.88 -39.45 -28.29
CA HIS A 22 13.53 -38.99 -28.52
C HIS A 22 12.50 -40.13 -28.64
N LEU A 23 11.70 -40.32 -27.61
CA LEU A 23 10.37 -40.90 -27.72
C LEU A 23 9.36 -39.90 -27.19
N ILE A 24 8.89 -39.03 -28.09
CA ILE A 24 7.70 -38.20 -27.89
C ILE A 24 6.50 -39.14 -27.88
N ALA A 25 6.07 -39.55 -26.69
CA ALA A 25 4.76 -40.15 -26.49
C ALA A 25 3.75 -39.01 -26.35
N THR A 26 2.99 -38.74 -27.41
CA THR A 26 1.79 -37.89 -27.37
C THR A 26 0.73 -38.56 -26.47
N PRO A 27 0.18 -37.87 -25.45
CA PRO A 27 -1.02 -38.33 -24.78
C PRO A 27 -2.26 -38.04 -25.66
N PRO A 28 -3.36 -38.79 -25.48
CA PRO A 28 -4.48 -38.78 -26.40
C PRO A 28 -5.27 -37.47 -26.29
N ILE A 29 -5.81 -37.04 -27.43
CA ILE A 29 -6.81 -35.98 -27.54
C ILE A 29 -8.07 -36.48 -26.82
N GLY A 30 -8.23 -36.02 -25.58
CA GLY A 30 -9.50 -36.04 -24.87
C GLY A 30 -10.04 -34.62 -24.88
N ASP A 31 -11.12 -34.40 -25.62
CA ASP A 31 -11.98 -33.23 -25.51
C ASP A 31 -12.54 -33.17 -24.08
N ASP A 32 -11.88 -32.42 -23.21
CA ASP A 32 -12.49 -31.84 -22.02
C ASP A 32 -11.71 -30.57 -21.71
N THR A 33 -12.22 -29.46 -22.25
CA THR A 33 -11.71 -28.12 -21.94
C THR A 33 -12.11 -27.79 -20.51
N CYS A 34 -11.37 -28.31 -19.55
CA CYS A 34 -11.40 -27.83 -18.18
C CYS A 34 -10.52 -26.57 -18.16
N PRO A 35 -11.09 -25.35 -18.04
CA PRO A 35 -10.25 -24.17 -17.91
C PRO A 35 -9.40 -24.35 -16.66
N ALA A 36 -8.09 -24.24 -16.80
CA ALA A 36 -7.18 -24.14 -15.66
C ALA A 36 -7.77 -23.13 -14.67
N PRO A 37 -7.90 -23.44 -13.37
CA PRO A 37 -8.44 -22.49 -12.42
C PRO A 37 -7.52 -21.28 -12.42
N SER A 38 -7.99 -20.17 -13.01
CA SER A 38 -7.36 -18.87 -12.86
C SER A 38 -7.12 -18.68 -11.36
N ALA A 39 -5.86 -18.59 -10.94
CA ALA A 39 -5.51 -18.45 -9.53
C ALA A 39 -6.39 -17.33 -8.94
N GLN A 40 -7.31 -17.69 -8.05
CA GLN A 40 -8.24 -16.73 -7.47
C GLN A 40 -7.41 -15.73 -6.68
N VAL A 41 -7.33 -14.50 -7.19
CA VAL A 41 -6.60 -13.42 -6.52
C VAL A 41 -7.33 -13.11 -5.22
N THR A 42 -6.68 -13.40 -4.09
CA THR A 42 -7.28 -13.20 -2.77
C THR A 42 -7.10 -11.75 -2.30
N ILE A 43 -7.90 -11.30 -1.34
CA ILE A 43 -7.73 -9.95 -0.76
C ILE A 43 -6.35 -9.81 -0.13
N VAL A 44 -5.89 -10.86 0.57
CA VAL A 44 -4.57 -10.89 1.21
C VAL A 44 -3.46 -10.75 0.17
N SER A 45 -3.56 -11.43 -0.99
CA SER A 45 -2.55 -11.26 -2.05
C SER A 45 -2.55 -9.83 -2.59
N GLN A 46 -3.72 -9.22 -2.83
CA GLN A 46 -3.80 -7.85 -3.33
C GLN A 46 -3.25 -6.81 -2.36
N LEU A 47 -3.50 -6.98 -1.05
CA LEU A 47 -2.95 -6.12 -0.01
C LEU A 47 -1.44 -6.32 0.14
N THR A 48 -0.95 -7.56 0.01
CA THR A 48 0.49 -7.85 0.06
C THR A 48 1.23 -7.22 -1.12
N ASP A 49 0.68 -7.33 -2.33
CA ASP A 49 1.23 -6.68 -3.52
C ASP A 49 1.24 -5.16 -3.37
N LEU A 50 0.21 -4.62 -2.72
CA LEU A 50 0.09 -3.19 -2.46
C LEU A 50 1.12 -2.70 -1.43
N MET A 51 1.32 -3.45 -0.33
CA MET A 51 2.38 -3.19 0.62
C MET A 51 3.76 -3.18 -0.05
N ALA A 52 4.06 -4.20 -0.85
CA ALA A 52 5.32 -4.27 -1.60
C ALA A 52 5.48 -3.08 -2.55
N THR A 53 4.38 -2.58 -3.12
CA THR A 53 4.39 -1.38 -3.98
C THR A 53 4.72 -0.14 -3.18
N PHE A 54 4.07 0.08 -2.05
CA PHE A 54 4.37 1.21 -1.19
C PHE A 54 5.81 1.17 -0.63
N ASP A 55 6.31 -0.01 -0.26
CA ASP A 55 7.70 -0.18 0.17
C ASP A 55 8.69 0.15 -0.95
N ARG A 56 8.42 -0.26 -2.20
CA ARG A 56 9.26 0.14 -3.35
C ARG A 56 9.24 1.65 -3.53
N MET A 57 8.07 2.26 -3.50
CA MET A 57 7.89 3.71 -3.65
C MET A 57 8.60 4.50 -2.55
N GLN A 58 8.59 3.99 -1.31
CA GLN A 58 9.25 4.65 -0.18
C GLN A 58 10.78 4.69 -0.37
N ASN A 59 11.32 3.67 -1.03
CA ASN A 59 12.75 3.56 -1.30
C ASN A 59 13.17 4.24 -2.60
N SER A 60 12.24 4.69 -3.44
CA SER A 60 12.52 5.43 -4.68
C SER A 60 12.45 6.95 -4.48
N PRO A 61 13.16 7.75 -5.30
CA PRO A 61 12.91 9.17 -5.39
C PRO A 61 11.47 9.44 -5.90
N PRO A 62 10.76 10.46 -5.40
CA PRO A 62 11.22 11.49 -4.48
C PRO A 62 11.15 11.12 -2.99
N ALA A 63 10.55 9.99 -2.59
CA ALA A 63 10.29 9.68 -1.19
C ALA A 63 11.57 9.45 -0.36
N SER A 64 12.63 8.90 -0.97
CA SER A 64 13.90 8.59 -0.30
C SER A 64 14.90 9.76 -0.22
N LEU A 65 14.53 10.95 -0.70
CA LEU A 65 15.41 12.13 -0.65
C LEU A 65 15.71 12.52 0.81
N LYS A 66 16.98 12.88 1.06
CA LYS A 66 17.44 13.28 2.38
C LYS A 66 16.79 14.61 2.79
N GLN A 67 16.17 14.63 3.96
CA GLN A 67 15.55 15.82 4.57
C GLN A 67 16.56 16.94 4.91
N HIS A 68 17.86 16.63 4.92
CA HIS A 68 18.93 17.59 5.20
C HIS A 68 19.87 17.70 4.01
N LEU A 69 19.78 18.82 3.30
CA LEU A 69 20.70 19.22 2.24
C LEU A 69 21.16 20.65 2.50
N THR A 70 22.47 20.89 2.41
CA THR A 70 22.97 22.26 2.26
C THR A 70 22.55 22.82 0.90
N LEU A 71 22.50 24.14 0.75
CA LEU A 71 22.16 24.77 -0.54
C LEU A 71 23.09 24.31 -1.68
N ARG A 72 24.36 24.06 -1.36
CA ARG A 72 25.33 23.51 -2.31
C ARG A 72 24.96 22.09 -2.76
N GLU A 73 24.62 21.22 -1.81
CA GLU A 73 24.21 19.84 -2.12
C GLU A 73 22.90 19.80 -2.88
N LEU A 74 21.97 20.69 -2.55
CA LEU A 74 20.73 20.85 -3.31
C LEU A 74 21.01 21.26 -4.75
N ASN A 75 21.88 22.25 -4.98
CA ASN A 75 22.23 22.69 -6.33
C ASN A 75 22.87 21.56 -7.16
N GLU A 76 23.82 20.83 -6.58
CA GLU A 76 24.43 19.67 -7.25
C GLU A 76 23.43 18.54 -7.50
N PHE A 77 22.52 18.30 -6.55
CA PHE A 77 21.44 17.33 -6.70
C PHE A 77 20.51 17.71 -7.86
N MET A 78 20.07 18.97 -7.94
CA MET A 78 19.18 19.46 -9.00
C MET A 78 19.79 19.34 -10.41
N LYS A 79 21.13 19.31 -10.53
CA LYS A 79 21.81 19.11 -11.83
C LYS A 79 21.83 17.67 -12.30
N ILE A 80 21.75 16.71 -11.38
CA ILE A 80 21.99 15.28 -11.65
C ILE A 80 20.69 14.47 -11.55
N CYS A 81 19.70 14.98 -10.83
CA CYS A 81 18.46 14.25 -10.59
C CYS A 81 17.41 14.47 -11.67
N ASP A 82 17.18 13.41 -12.44
CA ASP A 82 15.99 13.21 -13.26
C ASP A 82 14.96 12.41 -12.44
N VAL A 83 14.14 13.13 -11.66
CA VAL A 83 13.05 12.49 -10.89
C VAL A 83 11.81 12.48 -11.77
N ASN A 84 11.34 11.28 -12.13
CA ASN A 84 10.06 11.12 -12.82
C ASN A 84 8.90 11.27 -11.83
N VAL A 85 8.61 12.52 -11.47
CA VAL A 85 7.52 12.89 -10.56
C VAL A 85 6.16 12.46 -11.13
N ALA A 86 5.98 12.50 -12.44
CA ALA A 86 4.74 12.06 -13.09
C ALA A 86 4.44 10.58 -12.82
N ALA A 87 5.38 9.68 -13.10
CA ALA A 87 5.21 8.25 -12.87
C ALA A 87 4.99 7.92 -11.40
N PHE A 88 5.73 8.59 -10.50
CA PHE A 88 5.57 8.42 -9.06
C PHE A 88 4.17 8.83 -8.57
N LEU A 89 3.69 10.01 -9.00
CA LEU A 89 2.36 10.49 -8.63
C LEU A 89 1.26 9.61 -9.23
N GLU A 90 1.44 9.10 -10.44
CA GLU A 90 0.50 8.16 -11.05
C GLU A 90 0.43 6.84 -10.27
N GLU A 91 1.58 6.23 -9.93
CA GLU A 91 1.64 4.99 -9.14
C GLU A 91 1.04 5.19 -7.74
N LEU A 92 1.29 6.36 -7.12
CA LEU A 92 0.68 6.75 -5.84
C LEU A 92 -0.84 6.79 -5.93
N LEU A 93 -1.39 7.53 -6.90
CA LEU A 93 -2.83 7.70 -7.07
C LEU A 93 -3.49 6.34 -7.35
N GLN A 94 -2.92 5.53 -8.23
CA GLN A 94 -3.44 4.20 -8.55
C GLN A 94 -3.44 3.28 -7.33
N SER A 95 -2.34 3.28 -6.56
CA SER A 95 -2.18 2.41 -5.40
C SER A 95 -3.06 2.86 -4.22
N ALA A 96 -3.18 4.17 -3.98
CA ALA A 96 -4.12 4.73 -3.01
C ALA A 96 -5.58 4.39 -3.36
N GLN A 97 -5.96 4.57 -4.64
CA GLN A 97 -7.30 4.20 -5.12
C GLN A 97 -7.56 2.69 -4.95
N LYS A 98 -6.57 1.83 -5.21
CA LYS A 98 -6.67 0.39 -4.97
C LYS A 98 -6.90 0.09 -3.48
N LEU A 99 -6.21 0.78 -2.56
CA LEU A 99 -6.46 0.63 -1.13
C LEU A 99 -7.90 1.00 -0.75
N VAL A 100 -8.40 2.13 -1.27
CA VAL A 100 -9.80 2.58 -1.07
C VAL A 100 -10.79 1.50 -1.52
N HIS A 101 -10.52 0.82 -2.63
CA HIS A 101 -11.39 -0.23 -3.16
C HIS A 101 -11.31 -1.56 -2.40
N LEU A 102 -10.17 -1.86 -1.76
CA LEU A 102 -9.99 -3.07 -0.97
C LEU A 102 -10.62 -2.95 0.42
N TYR A 103 -10.63 -1.76 1.00
CA TYR A 103 -11.17 -1.51 2.34
C TYR A 103 -12.58 -2.07 2.57
N PRO A 104 -13.60 -1.79 1.71
CA PRO A 104 -14.93 -2.35 1.89
C PRO A 104 -14.97 -3.88 1.88
N GLN A 105 -14.07 -4.53 1.14
CA GLN A 105 -14.01 -5.99 1.08
C GLN A 105 -13.39 -6.57 2.35
N VAL A 106 -12.36 -5.90 2.89
CA VAL A 106 -11.77 -6.22 4.19
C VAL A 106 -12.81 -6.07 5.29
N LEU A 107 -13.50 -4.92 5.36
CA LEU A 107 -14.52 -4.65 6.38
C LEU A 107 -15.63 -5.72 6.37
N LYS A 108 -16.11 -6.13 5.18
CA LYS A 108 -17.08 -7.24 5.04
C LYS A 108 -16.59 -8.58 5.56
N GLN A 109 -15.28 -8.86 5.48
CA GLN A 109 -14.71 -10.09 6.05
C GLN A 109 -14.57 -10.03 7.57
N LEU A 110 -14.46 -8.82 8.13
CA LEU A 110 -14.36 -8.56 9.56
C LEU A 110 -15.74 -8.46 10.24
N GLU A 111 -16.84 -8.34 9.46
CA GLU A 111 -18.19 -8.42 10.01
C GLU A 111 -18.41 -9.79 10.68
N PRO A 112 -18.93 -9.81 11.92
CA PRO A 112 -19.18 -11.07 12.62
C PRO A 112 -20.18 -11.90 11.81
N ARG A 113 -19.71 -13.03 11.26
CA ARG A 113 -20.61 -14.02 10.66
C ARG A 113 -21.48 -14.54 11.79
N GLY A 114 -22.77 -14.23 11.72
CA GLY A 114 -23.76 -14.74 12.66
C GLY A 114 -23.56 -16.25 12.82
N ILE A 115 -23.60 -16.73 14.06
CA ILE A 115 -23.51 -18.15 14.38
C ILE A 115 -24.64 -18.82 13.58
N THR A 116 -24.30 -19.49 12.49
CA THR A 116 -25.26 -20.35 11.79
C THR A 116 -25.58 -21.46 12.78
N SER A 117 -26.77 -21.40 13.37
CA SER A 117 -27.29 -22.50 14.20
C SER A 117 -27.17 -23.77 13.38
N CYS A 118 -26.46 -24.77 13.91
CA CYS A 118 -26.31 -26.02 13.18
C CYS A 118 -27.68 -26.69 13.07
N GLU A 119 -28.23 -26.74 11.87
CA GLU A 119 -29.53 -27.36 11.57
C GLU A 119 -29.47 -28.90 11.50
N ALA A 120 -28.28 -29.49 11.60
CA ALA A 120 -28.12 -30.94 11.57
C ALA A 120 -28.60 -31.56 12.90
N PRO A 121 -29.62 -32.43 12.89
CA PRO A 121 -30.02 -33.18 14.08
C PRO A 121 -28.86 -34.08 14.55
N ASP A 122 -28.69 -34.18 15.86
CA ASP A 122 -27.60 -34.95 16.52
C ASP A 122 -26.16 -34.49 16.24
N CYS A 123 -25.95 -33.26 15.76
CA CYS A 123 -24.58 -32.79 15.61
C CYS A 123 -23.89 -32.68 16.98
N VAL A 124 -22.67 -33.23 17.07
CA VAL A 124 -21.90 -33.33 18.32
C VAL A 124 -21.57 -31.98 18.95
N HIS A 125 -21.63 -30.90 18.17
CA HIS A 125 -21.36 -29.52 18.60
C HIS A 125 -22.59 -28.80 19.19
N ASN A 126 -23.80 -29.37 19.08
CA ASN A 126 -25.00 -28.86 19.78
C ASN A 126 -25.07 -29.30 21.25
N SER A 127 -24.13 -30.13 21.71
CA SER A 127 -24.04 -30.54 23.11
C SER A 127 -23.61 -29.36 24.00
N PRO A 128 -24.19 -29.20 25.21
CA PRO A 128 -23.81 -28.14 26.15
C PRO A 128 -22.34 -28.23 26.60
N LEU A 129 -21.69 -29.39 26.42
CA LEU A 129 -20.26 -29.58 26.69
C LEU A 129 -19.35 -28.92 25.64
N PHE A 130 -19.87 -28.73 24.42
CA PHE A 130 -19.20 -28.05 23.31
C PHE A 130 -19.87 -26.72 22.95
N SER A 131 -20.94 -26.36 23.66
CA SER A 131 -21.57 -25.03 23.64
C SER A 131 -20.70 -23.99 24.37
N ASP A 132 -19.39 -24.08 24.19
CA ASP A 132 -18.54 -22.93 24.44
C ASP A 132 -18.99 -21.89 23.41
N SER A 133 -19.64 -20.84 23.90
CA SER A 133 -19.92 -19.59 23.20
C SER A 133 -18.64 -18.88 22.68
N ARG A 134 -17.50 -19.57 22.67
CA ARG A 134 -16.17 -19.13 22.23
C ARG A 134 -15.93 -19.29 20.73
N HIS A 135 -16.90 -19.85 19.99
CA HIS A 135 -16.82 -19.99 18.54
C HIS A 135 -17.47 -18.83 17.78
N THR A 136 -17.56 -17.62 18.34
CA THR A 136 -17.64 -16.45 17.46
C THR A 136 -16.29 -16.35 16.76
N VAL A 137 -16.28 -16.49 15.44
CA VAL A 137 -15.08 -16.43 14.60
C VAL A 137 -14.22 -15.26 15.07
N SER A 138 -13.05 -15.55 15.62
CA SER A 138 -12.11 -14.53 16.07
C SER A 138 -11.78 -13.65 14.88
N ILE A 139 -11.94 -12.34 15.03
CA ILE A 139 -11.57 -11.36 14.01
C ILE A 139 -10.20 -11.72 13.41
N ASP A 140 -10.06 -11.74 12.09
CA ASP A 140 -8.77 -12.00 11.43
C ASP A 140 -7.81 -10.84 11.69
N GLN A 141 -7.02 -10.99 12.77
CA GLN A 141 -6.04 -9.99 13.19
C GLN A 141 -4.97 -9.78 12.13
N SER A 142 -4.60 -10.83 11.38
CA SER A 142 -3.56 -10.72 10.35
C SER A 142 -4.04 -9.81 9.21
N LEU A 143 -5.30 -9.96 8.82
CA LEU A 143 -5.92 -9.09 7.82
C LEU A 143 -6.01 -7.63 8.28
N ILE A 144 -6.36 -7.40 9.55
CA ILE A 144 -6.38 -6.05 10.13
C ILE A 144 -4.99 -5.44 10.11
N HIS A 145 -3.98 -6.15 10.61
CA HIS A 145 -2.61 -5.64 10.63
C HIS A 145 -2.10 -5.34 9.22
N LEU A 146 -2.45 -6.16 8.22
CA LEU A 146 -2.03 -5.93 6.85
C LEU A 146 -2.66 -4.67 6.24
N VAL A 147 -3.97 -4.46 6.45
CA VAL A 147 -4.62 -3.23 5.95
C VAL A 147 -4.14 -1.98 6.69
N LEU A 148 -3.94 -2.06 8.01
CA LEU A 148 -3.36 -0.99 8.82
C LEU A 148 -1.97 -0.62 8.30
N ALA A 149 -1.11 -1.61 8.07
CA ALA A 149 0.23 -1.39 7.59
C ALA A 149 0.22 -0.75 6.19
N CYS A 150 -0.64 -1.22 5.27
CA CYS A 150 -0.77 -0.61 3.94
C CYS A 150 -1.15 0.87 4.04
N HIS A 151 -2.11 1.19 4.91
CA HIS A 151 -2.58 2.55 5.10
C HIS A 151 -1.48 3.43 5.72
N LEU A 152 -0.83 2.98 6.81
CA LEU A 152 0.27 3.71 7.43
C LEU A 152 1.42 3.99 6.44
N ARG A 153 1.80 3.01 5.62
CA ARG A 153 2.85 3.23 4.61
C ARG A 153 2.44 4.25 3.55
N LEU A 154 1.17 4.26 3.15
CA LEU A 154 0.66 5.29 2.25
C LEU A 154 0.70 6.68 2.92
N LEU A 155 0.37 6.78 4.21
CA LEU A 155 0.50 8.04 4.95
C LEU A 155 1.95 8.52 4.98
N ASP A 156 2.91 7.63 5.24
CA ASP A 156 4.34 7.98 5.19
C ASP A 156 4.75 8.57 3.83
N LEU A 157 4.26 7.97 2.73
CA LEU A 157 4.52 8.46 1.37
C LEU A 157 3.92 9.85 1.15
N VAL A 158 2.69 10.07 1.61
CA VAL A 158 1.99 11.36 1.48
C VAL A 158 2.68 12.43 2.32
N ASP A 159 3.05 12.12 3.56
CA ASP A 159 3.79 13.04 4.43
C ASP A 159 5.15 13.42 3.82
N ASN A 160 5.82 12.44 3.21
CA ASN A 160 7.04 12.71 2.46
C ASN A 160 6.78 13.67 1.31
N ILE A 161 5.73 13.49 0.52
CA ILE A 161 5.37 14.44 -0.56
C ILE A 161 5.09 15.82 0.01
N VAL A 162 4.37 15.91 1.13
CA VAL A 162 4.08 17.20 1.77
C VAL A 162 5.37 17.92 2.16
N ASN A 163 6.27 17.20 2.83
CA ASN A 163 7.56 17.73 3.26
C ASN A 163 8.42 18.16 2.07
N HIS A 164 8.48 17.35 1.00
CA HIS A 164 9.17 17.71 -0.23
C HIS A 164 8.55 18.94 -0.89
N GLY A 165 7.22 19.04 -0.95
CA GLY A 165 6.52 20.21 -1.48
C GLY A 165 6.88 21.49 -0.73
N ARG A 166 6.91 21.44 0.61
CA ARG A 166 7.34 22.56 1.47
C ARG A 166 8.81 22.92 1.24
N MET A 167 9.69 21.93 1.16
CA MET A 167 11.11 22.13 0.89
C MET A 167 11.34 22.77 -0.48
N CYS A 168 10.66 22.30 -1.52
CA CYS A 168 10.72 22.87 -2.86
C CYS A 168 10.23 24.33 -2.86
N ALA A 169 9.08 24.60 -2.26
CA ALA A 169 8.54 25.97 -2.16
C ALA A 169 9.50 26.93 -1.45
N HIS A 170 10.18 26.47 -0.40
CA HIS A 170 11.18 27.25 0.32
C HIS A 170 12.49 27.42 -0.46
N ALA A 171 12.92 26.41 -1.20
CA ALA A 171 14.22 26.39 -1.86
C ALA A 171 14.23 27.08 -3.23
N VAL A 172 13.13 27.05 -3.99
CA VAL A 172 13.04 27.64 -5.33
C VAL A 172 13.54 29.09 -5.39
N PRO A 173 13.16 30.00 -4.47
CA PRO A 173 13.67 31.38 -4.49
C PRO A 173 15.19 31.51 -4.26
N MET A 174 15.84 30.47 -3.73
CA MET A 174 17.27 30.44 -3.43
C MET A 174 18.11 29.81 -4.56
N LEU A 175 17.46 29.21 -5.55
CA LEU A 175 18.13 28.55 -6.67
C LEU A 175 18.45 29.55 -7.80
N PRO A 176 19.60 29.37 -8.50
CA PRO A 176 19.87 30.10 -9.73
C PRO A 176 18.78 29.83 -10.78
N PRO A 177 18.45 30.79 -11.67
CA PRO A 177 17.46 30.59 -12.73
C PRO A 177 17.77 29.41 -13.66
N GLU A 178 19.05 29.05 -13.84
CA GLU A 178 19.45 27.90 -14.66
C GLU A 178 19.10 26.54 -14.02
N CYS A 179 18.71 26.53 -12.74
CA CYS A 179 18.40 25.33 -11.96
C CYS A 179 16.91 25.19 -11.65
N GLU A 180 16.03 25.91 -12.35
CA GLU A 180 14.59 25.79 -12.15
C GLU A 180 14.12 24.37 -12.52
N PRO A 181 13.54 23.60 -11.56
CA PRO A 181 13.10 22.24 -11.81
C PRO A 181 11.98 22.20 -12.85
N ARG A 182 12.18 21.42 -13.91
CA ARG A 182 11.08 21.01 -14.79
C ARG A 182 10.31 19.88 -14.11
N LEU A 183 9.30 20.22 -13.32
CA LEU A 183 8.38 19.23 -12.77
C LEU A 183 7.47 18.76 -13.90
N ASP A 184 7.68 17.52 -14.36
CA ASP A 184 6.73 16.87 -15.25
C ASP A 184 5.54 16.40 -14.40
N ILE A 185 4.44 17.14 -14.49
CA ILE A 185 3.20 16.85 -13.79
C ILE A 185 2.40 15.90 -14.68
N PRO A 186 1.83 14.80 -14.13
CA PRO A 186 1.11 13.83 -14.95
C PRO A 186 -0.08 14.48 -15.64
N GLU A 187 -0.28 14.12 -16.90
CA GLU A 187 -1.37 14.65 -17.73
C GLU A 187 -2.71 14.08 -17.26
N ILE A 188 -3.60 14.95 -16.78
CA ILE A 188 -4.94 14.52 -16.37
C ILE A 188 -5.88 14.54 -17.57
N LYS A 189 -6.36 13.34 -17.95
CA LYS A 189 -7.32 13.12 -19.02
C LYS A 189 -8.69 12.71 -18.47
N ILE A 190 -9.74 13.42 -18.87
CA ILE A 190 -11.13 13.06 -18.59
C ILE A 190 -11.86 12.96 -19.93
N GLY A 191 -12.01 11.74 -20.44
CA GLY A 191 -12.51 11.50 -21.79
C GLY A 191 -11.57 12.11 -22.84
N SER A 192 -12.06 13.07 -23.63
CA SER A 192 -11.26 13.82 -24.62
C SER A 192 -10.61 15.09 -24.06
N PHE A 193 -10.92 15.47 -22.83
CA PHE A 193 -10.34 16.67 -22.20
C PHE A 193 -8.97 16.37 -21.60
N VAL A 194 -8.01 17.24 -21.88
CA VAL A 194 -6.67 17.26 -21.29
C VAL A 194 -6.54 18.54 -20.46
N ALA A 195 -6.24 18.39 -19.16
CA ALA A 195 -6.05 19.54 -18.30
C ALA A 195 -4.81 20.35 -18.70
N PRO A 196 -4.87 21.70 -18.74
CA PRO A 196 -3.69 22.53 -18.90
C PRO A 196 -2.64 22.22 -17.82
N LYS A 197 -1.35 22.24 -18.16
CA LYS A 197 -0.26 21.86 -17.24
C LYS A 197 -0.26 22.63 -15.91
N ILE A 198 -0.60 23.92 -15.96
CA ILE A 198 -0.69 24.80 -14.76
C ILE A 198 -1.85 24.35 -13.84
N SER A 199 -2.94 23.84 -14.42
CA SER A 199 -4.09 23.31 -13.67
C SER A 199 -3.87 21.87 -13.21
N ALA A 200 -3.02 21.11 -13.91
CA ALA A 200 -2.77 19.69 -13.62
C ALA A 200 -2.21 19.49 -12.20
N ALA A 201 -1.26 20.31 -11.72
CA ALA A 201 -0.74 20.18 -10.35
C ALA A 201 -1.81 20.42 -9.29
N SER A 202 -2.64 21.45 -9.47
CA SER A 202 -3.76 21.75 -8.58
C SER A 202 -4.76 20.59 -8.53
N MET A 203 -5.07 20.01 -9.70
CA MET A 203 -5.94 18.85 -9.80
C MET A 203 -5.33 17.59 -9.16
N VAL A 204 -4.04 17.31 -9.34
CA VAL A 204 -3.37 16.17 -8.68
C VAL A 204 -3.45 16.31 -7.16
N ILE A 205 -3.12 17.50 -6.61
CA ILE A 205 -3.20 17.74 -5.17
C ILE A 205 -4.65 17.56 -4.68
N ALA A 206 -5.64 18.04 -5.43
CA ALA A 206 -7.05 17.82 -5.10
C ALA A 206 -7.44 16.33 -5.09
N LEU A 207 -6.94 15.54 -6.05
CA LEU A 207 -7.16 14.09 -6.09
C LEU A 207 -6.52 13.37 -4.89
N VAL A 208 -5.31 13.75 -4.50
CA VAL A 208 -4.64 13.20 -3.30
C VAL A 208 -5.45 13.53 -2.04
N ILE A 209 -5.95 14.76 -1.91
CA ILE A 209 -6.80 15.17 -0.79
C ILE A 209 -8.11 14.35 -0.75
N GLU A 210 -8.75 14.14 -1.89
CA GLU A 210 -10.00 13.37 -1.98
C GLU A 210 -9.78 11.89 -1.61
N LEU A 211 -8.70 11.30 -2.12
CA LEU A 211 -8.28 9.94 -1.76
C LEU A 211 -8.00 9.82 -0.25
N GLN A 212 -7.27 10.78 0.31
CA GLN A 212 -6.96 10.81 1.74
C GLN A 212 -8.23 10.95 2.58
N THR A 213 -9.17 11.80 2.16
CA THR A 213 -10.48 11.97 2.82
C THR A 213 -11.27 10.66 2.81
N SER A 214 -11.30 9.99 1.65
CA SER A 214 -11.94 8.68 1.51
C SER A 214 -11.29 7.63 2.41
N LEU A 215 -9.96 7.56 2.44
CA LEU A 215 -9.20 6.63 3.29
C LEU A 215 -9.41 6.92 4.78
N ASN A 216 -9.50 8.19 5.17
CA ASN A 216 -9.75 8.57 6.57
C ASN A 216 -11.13 8.09 7.04
N ALA A 217 -12.15 8.21 6.18
CA ALA A 217 -13.46 7.60 6.45
C ALA A 217 -13.36 6.06 6.59
N ARG A 218 -12.53 5.40 5.78
CA ARG A 218 -12.31 3.95 5.90
C ARG A 218 -11.54 3.53 7.16
N ALA A 219 -10.61 4.36 7.65
CA ALA A 219 -9.96 4.14 8.93
C ALA A 219 -10.96 4.23 10.09
N GLN A 220 -11.91 5.15 10.01
CA GLN A 220 -13.02 5.25 10.97
C GLN A 220 -13.92 4.02 10.92
N ASP A 221 -14.33 3.56 9.72
CA ASP A 221 -15.12 2.34 9.55
C ASP A 221 -14.42 1.13 10.19
N LEU A 222 -13.09 1.00 10.00
CA LEU A 222 -12.30 -0.09 10.58
C LEU A 222 -12.25 0.00 12.11
N HIS A 223 -12.04 1.19 12.67
CA HIS A 223 -12.06 1.43 14.11
C HIS A 223 -13.40 0.97 14.73
N ASP A 224 -14.52 1.26 14.06
CA ASP A 224 -15.85 0.94 14.57
C ASP A 224 -16.14 -0.57 14.51
N VAL A 225 -15.68 -1.25 13.46
CA VAL A 225 -15.73 -2.72 13.36
C VAL A 225 -14.87 -3.37 14.44
N VAL A 226 -13.65 -2.89 14.67
CA VAL A 226 -12.78 -3.44 15.75
C VAL A 226 -13.39 -3.22 17.13
N SER A 227 -13.93 -2.02 17.38
CA SER A 227 -14.52 -1.64 18.66
C SER A 227 -15.81 -2.41 18.98
N SER A 228 -16.62 -2.73 17.97
CA SER A 228 -17.86 -3.50 18.16
C SER A 228 -17.61 -4.99 18.45
N ASN A 229 -16.43 -5.51 18.11
CA ASN A 229 -16.07 -6.92 18.28
C ASN A 229 -15.18 -7.20 19.53
N LEU A 230 -15.11 -6.27 20.50
CA LEU A 230 -14.30 -6.35 21.73
C LEU A 230 -14.64 -7.52 22.70
N GLY A 231 -15.46 -8.49 22.30
CA GLY A 231 -16.12 -9.45 23.20
C GLY A 231 -15.29 -10.65 23.70
N HIS A 232 -14.13 -10.99 23.11
CA HIS A 232 -13.47 -12.28 23.39
C HIS A 232 -11.99 -12.22 23.82
N ASP A 233 -11.28 -11.12 23.56
CA ASP A 233 -9.93 -10.86 24.12
C ASP A 233 -9.77 -9.36 24.37
N ALA A 234 -10.12 -8.93 25.58
CA ALA A 234 -10.12 -7.52 25.95
C ALA A 234 -8.75 -6.85 25.81
N ARG A 235 -7.64 -7.60 25.84
CA ARG A 235 -6.30 -7.04 25.65
C ARG A 235 -6.00 -6.84 24.17
N THR A 236 -6.15 -7.89 23.36
CA THR A 236 -5.80 -7.80 21.94
C THR A 236 -6.73 -6.85 21.20
N ALA A 237 -8.02 -6.88 21.52
CA ALA A 237 -8.98 -5.96 20.94
C ALA A 237 -8.72 -4.50 21.37
N LYS A 238 -8.21 -4.27 22.59
CA LYS A 238 -7.74 -2.95 23.03
C LYS A 238 -6.48 -2.48 22.27
N ILE A 239 -5.52 -3.38 22.00
CA ILE A 239 -4.33 -3.05 21.20
C ILE A 239 -4.75 -2.64 19.78
N LEU A 240 -5.61 -3.43 19.14
CA LEU A 240 -6.12 -3.13 17.80
C LEU A 240 -6.90 -1.82 17.76
N GLY A 241 -7.72 -1.55 18.79
CA GLY A 241 -8.43 -0.27 18.93
C GLY A 241 -7.48 0.93 18.96
N LEU A 242 -6.42 0.85 19.77
CA LEU A 242 -5.39 1.89 19.85
C LEU A 242 -4.62 2.07 18.53
N GLN A 243 -4.34 0.99 17.80
CA GLN A 243 -3.70 1.09 16.48
C GLN A 243 -4.61 1.77 15.46
N CYS A 244 -5.92 1.49 15.48
CA CYS A 244 -6.88 2.15 14.62
C CYS A 244 -7.05 3.64 14.99
N GLU A 245 -7.02 3.96 16.29
CA GLU A 245 -7.05 5.35 16.78
C GLU A 245 -5.81 6.12 16.33
N SER A 246 -4.62 5.55 16.51
CA SER A 246 -3.36 6.15 16.05
C SER A 246 -3.34 6.36 14.53
N LEU A 247 -3.84 5.38 13.75
CA LEU A 247 -3.98 5.52 12.30
C LEU A 247 -4.90 6.71 11.94
N LYS A 248 -6.05 6.83 12.61
CA LYS A 248 -7.01 7.92 12.35
C LYS A 248 -6.43 9.29 12.67
N GLU A 249 -5.72 9.41 13.79
CA GLU A 249 -5.04 10.65 14.17
C GLU A 249 -4.00 11.05 13.11
N HIS A 250 -3.17 10.09 12.69
CA HIS A 250 -2.17 10.31 11.64
C HIS A 250 -2.83 10.70 10.32
N ALA A 251 -3.83 9.95 9.86
CA ALA A 251 -4.55 10.23 8.61
C ALA A 251 -5.22 11.61 8.60
N THR A 252 -5.75 12.05 9.75
CA THR A 252 -6.33 13.38 9.93
C THR A 252 -5.26 14.47 9.85
N GLN A 253 -4.13 14.28 10.54
CA GLN A 253 -3.02 15.22 10.50
C GLN A 253 -2.43 15.36 9.10
N THR A 254 -2.17 14.25 8.41
CA THR A 254 -1.73 14.22 7.00
C THR A 254 -2.70 14.97 6.09
N GLY A 255 -4.01 14.81 6.30
CA GLY A 255 -5.05 15.55 5.56
C GLY A 255 -4.95 17.06 5.78
N LEU A 256 -4.80 17.51 7.02
CA LEU A 256 -4.60 18.94 7.34
C LEU A 256 -3.31 19.49 6.71
N ASP A 257 -2.25 18.71 6.74
CA ASP A 257 -0.95 19.07 6.19
C ASP A 257 -0.96 19.21 4.66
N LEU A 258 -1.73 18.35 3.96
CA LEU A 258 -1.99 18.47 2.52
C LEU A 258 -2.79 19.73 2.18
N HIS A 259 -3.85 20.03 2.94
CA HIS A 259 -4.63 21.25 2.74
C HIS A 259 -3.75 22.50 2.93
N SER A 260 -2.96 22.53 4.00
CA SER A 260 -2.00 23.61 4.28
C SER A 260 -0.98 23.76 3.16
N LEU A 261 -0.43 22.65 2.64
CA LEU A 261 0.48 22.70 1.50
C LEU A 261 -0.21 23.28 0.26
N ARG A 262 -1.43 22.84 -0.06
CA ARG A 262 -2.19 23.34 -1.21
C ARG A 262 -2.38 24.85 -1.12
N GLU A 263 -2.85 25.34 0.02
CA GLU A 263 -3.05 26.78 0.26
C GLU A 263 -1.73 27.55 0.13
N HIS A 264 -0.63 27.02 0.67
CA HIS A 264 0.68 27.63 0.57
C HIS A 264 1.14 27.75 -0.89
N LEU A 265 1.00 26.70 -1.69
CA LEU A 265 1.37 26.71 -3.11
C LEU A 265 0.48 27.64 -3.94
N GLN A 266 -0.81 27.76 -3.60
CA GLN A 266 -1.73 28.73 -4.23
C GLN A 266 -1.31 30.17 -3.92
N ASN A 267 -0.96 30.47 -2.67
CA ASN A 267 -0.51 31.80 -2.25
C ASN A 267 0.80 32.22 -2.92
N LEU A 268 1.66 31.25 -3.24
CA LEU A 268 2.90 31.48 -4.00
C LEU A 268 2.66 31.59 -5.52
N GLY A 269 1.44 31.36 -6.01
CA GLY A 269 1.12 31.37 -7.43
C GLY A 269 1.69 30.16 -8.21
N VAL A 270 2.12 29.11 -7.51
CA VAL A 270 2.67 27.88 -8.12
C VAL A 270 1.57 27.04 -8.74
N ILE A 271 0.38 27.02 -8.13
CA ILE A 271 -0.81 26.31 -8.61
C ILE A 271 -2.02 27.24 -8.63
N GLY A 272 -2.92 27.04 -9.61
CA GLY A 272 -4.16 27.80 -9.80
C GLY A 272 -5.39 27.19 -9.15
#